data_AF-A0A1Q7I051-F1
#
_entry.id   AF-A0A1Q7I051-F1
#
_cell.length_a   1.000
_cell.length_b   1.000
_cell.length_c   1.000
_cell.angle_alpha   90.00
_cell.angle_beta   90.00
_cell.angle_gamma   90.00
#
_symmetry.space_group_name_H-M   'P 1'
#
loop_
_entity.id
_entity.type
_entity.pdbx_description
1 polymer ?
#
loop_
_entity_poly.entity_id
_entity_poly.type
_entity_poly.pdbx_seq_one_letter_code
_entity_poly.pdbx_strand_id
1 'polypeptide(L)'
;MLIREDLGTELARVSRILAHARALAPDARITTLAGEVVYVAARGAGNATMTAFDIAIVLLRDGETLRGEAPADLERYLAAYRQRPLAKAVALASDGALVTGLSLAACAKATLLRADPEASWERAEGEAKAAGALVGLP
;
A
#
# COMPACT_ATOMS: atom_id res chain seq x y z
N MET A 1 7.91 -19.99 6.06
CA MET A 1 7.38 -18.79 5.37
C MET A 1 8.02 -17.58 6.03
N LEU A 2 8.91 -16.85 5.33
CA LEU A 2 9.68 -15.75 5.93
C LEU A 2 8.94 -14.43 5.75
N ILE A 3 8.60 -13.77 6.85
CA ILE A 3 8.16 -12.37 6.85
C ILE A 3 9.36 -11.52 6.42
N ARG A 4 9.19 -10.66 5.40
CA ARG A 4 10.25 -9.80 4.89
C ARG A 4 10.08 -8.41 5.48
N GLU A 5 10.90 -8.07 6.46
CA GLU A 5 10.86 -6.77 7.16
C GLU A 5 11.06 -5.60 6.18
N ASP A 6 11.98 -5.74 5.22
CA ASP A 6 12.24 -4.76 4.17
C ASP A 6 10.97 -4.38 3.38
N LEU A 7 10.08 -5.36 3.11
CA LEU A 7 8.87 -5.12 2.35
C LEU A 7 7.81 -4.36 3.16
N GLY A 8 7.76 -4.59 4.49
CA GLY A 8 6.91 -3.83 5.39
C GLY A 8 7.33 -2.37 5.47
N THR A 9 8.64 -2.12 5.55
CA THR A 9 9.22 -0.77 5.49
C THR A 9 8.92 -0.08 4.17
N GLU A 10 9.13 -0.77 3.04
CA GLU A 10 8.85 -0.21 1.71
C GLU A 10 7.35 0.14 1.58
N LEU A 11 6.46 -0.75 2.03
CA LEU A 11 5.02 -0.50 2.00
C LEU A 11 4.62 0.71 2.86
N ALA A 12 5.18 0.83 4.07
CA ALA A 12 4.94 1.97 4.94
C ALA A 12 5.42 3.28 4.28
N ARG A 13 6.63 3.29 3.72
CA ARG A 13 7.17 4.44 2.97
C ARG A 13 6.26 4.86 1.82
N VAL A 14 5.85 3.91 0.98
CA VAL A 14 4.98 4.19 -0.17
C VAL A 14 3.61 4.70 0.28
N SER A 15 3.03 4.10 1.32
CA SER A 15 1.73 4.51 1.85
C SER A 15 1.77 5.95 2.37
N ARG A 16 2.84 6.35 3.06
CA ARG A 16 3.03 7.72 3.56
C ARG A 16 3.16 8.74 2.42
N ILE A 17 3.90 8.40 1.36
CA ILE A 17 4.04 9.25 0.16
C ILE A 17 2.68 9.44 -0.52
N LEU A 18 1.94 8.34 -0.76
CA LEU A 18 0.63 8.41 -1.41
C LEU A 18 -0.40 9.16 -0.55
N ALA A 19 -0.36 8.99 0.77
CA ALA A 19 -1.22 9.72 1.70
C ALA A 19 -0.94 11.22 1.68
N HIS A 20 0.34 11.61 1.68
CA HIS A 20 0.74 13.01 1.60
C HIS A 20 0.29 13.65 0.28
N ALA A 21 0.45 12.92 -0.83
CA ALA A 21 -0.01 13.33 -2.16
C ALA A 21 -1.54 13.26 -2.34
N ARG A 22 -2.31 12.84 -1.32
CA ARG A 22 -3.77 12.63 -1.37
C ARG A 22 -4.21 11.71 -2.53
N ALA A 23 -3.37 10.73 -2.87
CA ALA A 23 -3.58 9.85 -4.01
C ALA A 23 -4.43 8.61 -3.67
N LEU A 24 -4.68 8.35 -2.39
CA LEU A 24 -5.56 7.29 -1.91
C LEU A 24 -6.94 7.88 -1.55
N ALA A 25 -8.00 7.09 -1.75
CA ALA A 25 -9.32 7.45 -1.22
C ALA A 25 -9.32 7.48 0.34
N PRO A 26 -10.33 8.09 0.97
CA PRO A 26 -10.48 8.03 2.43
C PRO A 26 -10.47 6.59 2.93
N ASP A 27 -9.69 6.31 3.98
CA ASP A 27 -9.48 4.99 4.59
C ASP A 27 -8.98 3.88 3.66
N ALA A 28 -8.63 4.22 2.41
CA ALA A 28 -8.08 3.32 1.43
C ALA A 28 -6.62 2.98 1.74
N ARG A 29 -6.13 1.90 1.14
CA ARG A 29 -4.77 1.39 1.32
C ARG A 29 -4.12 1.08 -0.03
N ILE A 30 -2.80 0.98 -0.01
CA ILE A 30 -2.02 0.20 -0.97
C ILE A 30 -1.55 -1.10 -0.29
N THR A 31 -1.48 -2.18 -1.06
CA THR A 31 -1.08 -3.50 -0.61
C THR A 31 0.02 -4.05 -1.52
N THR A 32 0.79 -5.01 -1.01
CA THR A 32 1.80 -5.73 -1.82
C THR A 32 1.77 -7.23 -1.55
N LEU A 33 1.97 -8.04 -2.58
CA LEU A 33 1.91 -9.50 -2.56
C LEU A 33 3.34 -10.06 -2.62
N ALA A 34 3.68 -10.92 -1.66
CA ALA A 34 4.94 -11.67 -1.65
C ALA A 34 4.65 -13.17 -1.48
N GLY A 35 4.89 -13.95 -2.53
CA GLY A 35 4.46 -15.36 -2.57
C GLY A 35 2.94 -15.44 -2.46
N GLU A 36 2.45 -16.07 -1.40
CA GLU A 36 1.03 -16.29 -1.13
C GLU A 36 0.44 -15.32 -0.09
N VAL A 37 1.22 -14.36 0.40
CA VAL A 37 0.80 -13.43 1.46
C VAL A 37 0.72 -11.99 0.98
N VAL A 38 -0.32 -11.29 1.43
CA VAL A 38 -0.55 -9.86 1.18
C VAL A 38 -0.17 -9.07 2.41
N TYR A 39 0.67 -8.06 2.22
CA TYR A 39 1.03 -7.05 3.20
C TYR A 39 0.10 -5.85 3.00
N VAL A 40 -0.52 -5.40 4.09
CA VAL A 40 -1.51 -4.31 4.08
C VAL A 40 -1.41 -3.54 5.39
N ALA A 41 -1.72 -2.24 5.37
CA ALA A 41 -1.85 -1.46 6.60
C ALA A 41 -2.88 -2.14 7.54
N ALA A 42 -2.48 -2.39 8.78
CA ALA A 42 -3.33 -3.04 9.77
C ALA A 42 -4.57 -2.18 10.11
N ARG A 43 -5.54 -2.79 10.77
CA ARG A 43 -6.70 -2.07 11.29
C ARG A 43 -6.24 -0.94 12.23
N GLY A 44 -6.82 0.24 12.05
CA GLY A 44 -6.47 1.43 12.84
C GLY A 44 -5.13 2.09 12.44
N ALA A 45 -4.34 1.49 11.55
CA ALA A 45 -3.11 2.11 11.05
C ALA A 45 -3.44 3.23 10.04
N GLY A 46 -2.94 4.43 10.30
CA GLY A 46 -3.07 5.57 9.40
C GLY A 46 -1.96 5.57 8.34
N ASN A 47 -2.31 5.68 7.05
CA ASN A 47 -1.33 5.65 5.96
C ASN A 47 -0.24 6.72 6.08
N ALA A 48 -0.53 7.87 6.69
CA ALA A 48 0.42 8.98 6.84
C ALA A 48 1.47 8.76 7.96
N THR A 49 1.20 7.83 8.88
CA THR A 49 2.01 7.63 10.10
C THR A 49 2.49 6.20 10.30
N MET A 50 1.97 5.24 9.53
CA MET A 50 2.29 3.83 9.68
C MET A 50 3.78 3.52 9.49
N THR A 51 4.23 2.51 10.21
CA THR A 51 5.58 1.93 10.17
C THR A 51 5.51 0.47 9.71
N ALA A 52 6.66 -0.20 9.59
CA ALA A 52 6.71 -1.65 9.30
C ALA A 52 6.05 -2.52 10.39
N PHE A 53 5.82 -1.96 11.59
CA PHE A 53 5.12 -2.65 12.68
C PHE A 53 3.59 -2.57 12.57
N ASP A 54 3.08 -1.61 11.79
CA ASP A 54 1.64 -1.36 11.60
C ASP A 54 1.09 -2.13 10.38
N ILE A 55 1.74 -3.24 10.02
CA ILE A 55 1.39 -4.07 8.87
C ILE A 55 0.67 -5.34 9.33
N ALA A 56 -0.49 -5.59 8.74
CA ALA A 56 -1.11 -6.90 8.76
C ALA A 56 -0.61 -7.74 7.58
N ILE A 57 -0.40 -9.03 7.83
CA ILE A 57 0.02 -10.01 6.82
C ILE A 57 -1.06 -11.08 6.77
N VAL A 58 -1.62 -11.31 5.58
CA VAL A 58 -2.74 -12.22 5.38
C VAL A 58 -2.48 -13.18 4.22
N LEU A 59 -3.05 -14.38 4.26
CA LEU A 59 -3.02 -15.32 3.14
C LEU A 59 -3.94 -14.83 2.01
N LEU A 60 -3.45 -14.88 0.77
CA LEU A 60 -4.25 -14.50 -0.40
C LEU A 60 -5.44 -15.44 -0.63
N ARG A 61 -5.27 -16.73 -0.34
CA ARG A 61 -6.26 -17.77 -0.67
C ARG A 61 -7.60 -17.57 0.05
N ASP A 62 -7.55 -17.21 1.33
CA ASP A 62 -8.71 -17.20 2.24
C ASP A 62 -8.77 -15.95 3.14
N GLY A 63 -7.75 -15.09 3.11
CA GLY A 63 -7.68 -13.90 3.96
C GLY A 63 -7.28 -14.19 5.41
N GLU A 64 -6.83 -15.42 5.72
CA GLU A 64 -6.38 -15.78 7.06
C GLU A 64 -5.26 -14.83 7.53
N THR A 65 -5.42 -14.24 8.71
CA THR A 65 -4.45 -13.29 9.25
C THR A 65 -3.31 -14.03 9.96
N LEU A 66 -2.11 -13.82 9.46
CA LEU A 66 -0.87 -14.41 9.97
C LEU A 66 -0.16 -13.50 10.97
N ARG A 67 -0.33 -12.17 10.82
CA ARG A 67 0.22 -11.14 11.70
C ARG A 67 -0.66 -9.90 11.66
N GLY A 68 -0.75 -9.20 12.80
CA GLY A 68 -1.51 -7.95 12.92
C GLY A 68 -3.03 -8.19 12.93
N GLU A 69 -3.80 -7.12 12.77
CA GLU A 69 -5.25 -7.20 12.59
C GLU A 69 -5.62 -6.73 11.18
N ALA A 70 -6.27 -7.60 10.41
CA ALA A 70 -6.70 -7.28 9.05
C ALA A 70 -7.74 -6.13 9.03
N PRO A 71 -7.66 -5.22 8.04
CA PRO A 71 -8.66 -4.18 7.86
C PRO A 71 -9.99 -4.77 7.38
N ALA A 72 -11.10 -4.10 7.69
CA ALA A 72 -12.45 -4.60 7.39
C ALA A 72 -12.74 -4.71 5.88
N ASP A 73 -12.07 -3.90 5.05
CA ASP A 73 -12.22 -3.84 3.60
C ASP A 73 -11.23 -4.76 2.84
N LEU A 74 -10.50 -5.63 3.56
CA LEU A 74 -9.44 -6.47 3.00
C LEU A 74 -9.88 -7.27 1.76
N GLU A 75 -11.07 -7.86 1.78
CA GLU A 75 -11.55 -8.74 0.71
C GLU A 75 -11.60 -8.03 -0.65
N ARG A 76 -11.81 -6.71 -0.66
CA ARG A 76 -11.76 -5.91 -1.90
C ARG A 76 -10.39 -5.99 -2.59
N TYR A 77 -9.31 -6.01 -1.81
CA TYR A 77 -7.94 -6.12 -2.31
C TYR A 77 -7.61 -7.56 -2.72
N LEU A 78 -8.02 -8.54 -1.93
CA LEU A 78 -7.80 -9.96 -2.24
C LEU A 78 -8.51 -10.36 -3.55
N ALA A 79 -9.75 -9.90 -3.74
CA ALA A 79 -10.49 -10.11 -4.98
C ALA A 79 -9.73 -9.56 -6.20
N ALA A 80 -9.09 -8.39 -6.09
CA ALA A 80 -8.31 -7.82 -7.18
C ALA A 80 -7.10 -8.69 -7.56
N TYR A 81 -6.37 -9.22 -6.58
CA TYR A 81 -5.28 -10.16 -6.84
C TYR A 81 -5.78 -11.46 -7.49
N ARG A 82 -6.91 -12.02 -7.03
CA ARG A 82 -7.51 -13.23 -7.60
C ARG A 82 -7.95 -13.02 -9.05
N GLN A 83 -8.46 -11.84 -9.40
CA GLN A 83 -8.86 -11.47 -10.76
C GLN A 83 -7.68 -11.10 -11.67
N ARG A 84 -6.52 -10.75 -11.09
CA ARG A 84 -5.30 -10.34 -11.81
C ARG A 84 -4.10 -11.11 -11.27
N PRO A 85 -3.88 -12.37 -11.71
CA PRO A 85 -2.82 -13.23 -11.15
C PRO A 85 -1.39 -12.69 -11.25
N LEU A 86 -1.14 -11.74 -12.17
CA LEU A 86 0.16 -11.08 -12.33
C LEU A 86 0.35 -9.87 -11.41
N ALA A 87 -0.71 -9.36 -10.77
CA ALA A 87 -0.62 -8.21 -9.89
C ALA A 87 0.25 -8.54 -8.66
N LYS A 88 1.20 -7.63 -8.37
CA LYS A 88 2.03 -7.68 -7.17
C LYS A 88 1.67 -6.59 -6.18
N ALA A 89 0.94 -5.56 -6.60
CA ALA A 89 0.41 -4.55 -5.70
C ALA A 89 -0.98 -4.09 -6.15
N VAL A 90 -1.79 -3.69 -5.17
CA VAL A 90 -3.14 -3.16 -5.40
C VAL A 90 -3.33 -1.93 -4.52
N ALA A 91 -3.84 -0.85 -5.07
CA ALA A 91 -4.21 0.35 -4.33
C ALA A 91 -5.65 0.75 -4.65
N LEU A 92 -6.29 1.44 -3.73
CA LEU A 92 -7.55 2.12 -3.99
C LEU A 92 -7.29 3.63 -4.10
N ALA A 93 -7.33 4.13 -5.33
CA ALA A 93 -7.01 5.52 -5.66
C ALA A 93 -8.08 6.50 -5.15
N SER A 94 -7.74 7.79 -5.11
CA SER A 94 -8.60 8.88 -4.65
C SER A 94 -9.90 9.03 -5.44
N ASP A 95 -9.93 8.58 -6.69
CA ASP A 95 -11.14 8.51 -7.54
C ASP A 95 -12.01 7.27 -7.28
N GLY A 96 -11.63 6.41 -6.32
CA GLY A 96 -12.34 5.18 -5.97
C GLY A 96 -12.02 3.97 -6.86
N ALA A 97 -11.13 4.12 -7.85
CA ALA A 97 -10.70 3.01 -8.71
C ALA A 97 -9.66 2.11 -8.03
N LEU A 98 -9.76 0.80 -8.25
CA LEU A 98 -8.67 -0.13 -7.90
C LEU A 98 -7.58 -0.09 -8.96
N VAL A 99 -6.36 0.20 -8.52
CA VAL A 99 -5.16 0.26 -9.35
C VAL A 99 -4.30 -0.96 -9.04
N THR A 100 -3.95 -1.74 -10.06
CA THR A 100 -3.06 -2.90 -9.92
C THR A 100 -1.72 -2.63 -10.58
N GLY A 101 -0.62 -3.07 -9.98
CA GLY A 101 0.73 -2.98 -10.56
C GLY A 101 1.50 -4.30 -10.50
N LEU A 102 2.44 -4.48 -11.44
CA LEU A 102 3.37 -5.62 -11.46
C LEU A 102 4.47 -5.52 -10.39
N SER A 103 4.55 -4.39 -9.69
CA SER A 103 5.37 -4.14 -8.51
C SER A 103 4.71 -3.08 -7.63
N LEU A 104 5.15 -2.95 -6.38
CA LEU A 104 4.69 -1.89 -5.47
C LEU A 104 4.94 -0.50 -6.07
N ALA A 105 6.15 -0.26 -6.58
CA ALA A 105 6.50 1.00 -7.23
C ALA A 105 5.63 1.30 -8.46
N ALA A 106 5.35 0.32 -9.32
CA ALA A 106 4.50 0.52 -10.49
C ALA A 106 3.05 0.85 -10.10
N CYS A 107 2.50 0.16 -9.10
CA CYS A 107 1.17 0.45 -8.57
C CYS A 107 1.10 1.85 -7.96
N ALA A 108 2.11 2.24 -7.17
CA ALA A 108 2.17 3.56 -6.55
C ALA A 108 2.24 4.69 -7.59
N LYS A 109 3.10 4.56 -8.60
CA LYS A 109 3.19 5.52 -9.72
C LYS A 109 1.88 5.65 -10.47
N ALA A 110 1.24 4.52 -10.81
CA ALA A 110 -0.06 4.55 -11.46
C ALA A 110 -1.15 5.19 -10.58
N THR A 111 -1.09 4.97 -9.27
CA THR A 111 -2.03 5.59 -8.31
C THR A 111 -1.83 7.10 -8.22
N LEU A 112 -0.59 7.58 -8.18
CA LEU A 112 -0.28 9.02 -8.23
C LEU A 112 -0.81 9.67 -9.51
N LEU A 113 -0.54 9.08 -10.68
CA LEU A 113 -0.97 9.61 -11.97
C LEU A 113 -2.50 9.70 -12.12
N ARG A 114 -3.26 8.87 -11.39
CA ARG A 114 -4.72 9.00 -11.34
C ARG A 114 -5.18 10.20 -10.51
N ALA A 115 -4.45 10.54 -9.46
CA ALA A 115 -4.78 11.69 -8.61
C ALA A 115 -4.37 13.01 -9.26
N ASP A 116 -3.25 13.01 -9.98
CA ASP A 116 -2.69 14.16 -10.68
C ASP A 116 -1.88 13.67 -11.91
N PRO A 117 -2.32 13.93 -13.15
CA PRO A 117 -1.63 13.49 -14.36
C PRO A 117 -0.19 14.02 -14.52
N GLU A 118 0.13 15.14 -13.86
CA GLU A 118 1.47 15.74 -13.87
C GLU A 118 2.32 15.30 -12.67
N ALA A 119 1.80 14.38 -11.84
CA ALA A 119 2.54 13.84 -10.71
C ALA A 119 3.72 12.97 -11.16
N SER A 120 4.87 13.21 -10.52
CA SER A 120 6.02 12.32 -10.57
C SER A 120 6.29 11.73 -9.19
N TRP A 121 6.91 10.54 -9.17
CA TRP A 121 7.28 9.90 -7.92
C TRP A 121 8.30 10.75 -7.15
N GLU A 122 9.29 11.29 -7.87
CA GLU A 122 10.38 12.08 -7.31
C GLU A 122 9.86 13.37 -6.64
N ARG A 123 8.87 14.03 -7.25
CA ARG A 123 8.22 15.21 -6.66
C ARG A 123 7.44 14.84 -5.41
N ALA A 124 6.57 13.83 -5.48
CA ALA A 124 5.75 13.40 -4.36
C ALA A 124 6.62 12.93 -3.16
N GLU A 125 7.70 12.21 -3.44
CA GLU A 125 8.66 11.80 -2.42
C GLU A 125 9.40 13.00 -1.81
N GLY A 126 9.84 13.95 -2.65
CA GLY A 126 10.51 15.17 -2.18
C GLY A 126 9.62 16.02 -1.26
N GLU A 127 8.36 16.22 -1.64
CA GLU A 127 7.36 16.92 -0.84
C GLU A 127 7.09 16.21 0.49
N ALA A 128 6.86 14.89 0.46
CA ALA A 128 6.68 14.08 1.67
C ALA A 128 7.89 14.17 2.61
N LYS A 129 9.11 14.11 2.07
CA LYS A 129 10.34 14.25 2.85
C LYS A 129 10.46 15.64 3.46
N ALA A 130 10.21 16.69 2.70
CA ALA A 130 10.26 18.08 3.17
C ALA A 130 9.22 18.34 4.29
N ALA A 131 8.08 17.67 4.24
CA ALA A 131 7.03 17.73 5.26
C ALA A 131 7.31 16.84 6.49
N GLY A 132 8.45 16.14 6.55
CA GLY A 132 8.77 15.21 7.63
C GLY A 132 7.96 13.90 7.61
N ALA A 133 7.20 13.64 6.54
CA ALA A 133 6.34 12.46 6.41
C ALA A 133 7.12 11.15 6.24
N LEU A 134 8.46 11.16 6.21
CA LEU A 134 9.29 9.96 6.15
C LEU A 134 10.20 9.79 7.38
N VAL A 135 10.09 10.68 8.38
CA VAL A 135 10.86 10.57 9.62
C VAL A 135 10.54 9.25 10.32
N GLY A 136 11.56 8.56 10.83
CA GLY A 136 11.45 7.31 11.58
C GLY A 136 11.27 6.05 10.72
N LEU A 137 11.30 6.16 9.38
CA LEU A 137 11.49 5.00 8.51
C LEU A 137 13.00 4.78 8.28
N PRO A 138 13.49 3.53 8.36
CA PRO A 138 14.89 3.20 8.10
C PRO A 138 15.28 3.42 6.63
#